data_AF-A0A8S3JUE2-F1
#
_entry.id   AF-A0A8S3JUE2-F1
#
_cell.length_a   1.000
_cell.length_b   1.000
_cell.length_c   1.000
_cell.angle_alpha   90.00
_cell.angle_beta   90.00
_cell.angle_gamma   90.00
#
_symmetry.space_group_name_H-M   'P 1'
#
loop_
_entity.id
_entity.type
_entity.pdbx_description
1 polymer ?
#
loop_
_entity_poly.entity_id
_entity_poly.type
_entity_poly.pdbx_seq_one_letter_code
_entity_poly.pdbx_strand_id
1 'polypeptide(L)'
;ASNVLKTILDKFCIDPTTHEDYCIEQKLPNRKLLLLDHYNVFYALARQSDDEQVELIVRKKARQEREQTKGYSYLNISHNRTPSGLSISSTHSR
;
A
#
# COMPACT_ATOMS: atom_id res chain seq x y z
N ALA A 1 0.43 -5.44 8.95
CA ALA A 1 -1.00 -5.59 8.65
C ALA A 1 -1.41 -7.05 8.43
N SER A 2 -0.51 -7.93 7.95
CA SER A 2 -0.78 -9.36 7.71
C SER A 2 -1.50 -10.10 8.85
N ASN A 3 -1.04 -10.02 10.10
CA ASN A 3 -1.72 -10.70 11.22
C ASN A 3 -3.15 -10.21 11.45
N VAL A 4 -3.38 -8.89 11.32
CA VAL A 4 -4.71 -8.29 11.44
C VAL A 4 -5.62 -8.77 10.32
N LEU A 5 -5.11 -8.84 9.07
CA LEU A 5 -5.84 -9.41 7.94
C LEU A 5 -6.22 -10.86 8.20
N LYS A 6 -5.30 -11.72 8.64
CA LYS A 6 -5.58 -13.12 8.97
C LYS A 6 -6.72 -13.24 9.99
N THR A 7 -6.65 -12.47 11.08
CA THR A 7 -7.71 -12.45 12.10
C THR A 7 -9.05 -11.96 11.55
N ILE A 8 -9.05 -10.95 10.68
CA ILE A 8 -10.29 -10.46 10.07
C ILE A 8 -10.85 -11.52 9.11
N LEU A 9 -10.04 -12.07 8.21
CA LEU A 9 -10.51 -13.10 7.27
C LEU A 9 -11.11 -14.30 8.00
N ASP A 10 -10.44 -14.79 9.05
CA ASP A 10 -10.94 -15.87 9.89
C ASP A 10 -12.32 -15.57 10.49
N LYS A 11 -12.49 -14.36 11.06
CA LYS A 11 -13.78 -13.90 11.62
C LYS A 11 -14.92 -13.83 10.60
N PHE A 12 -14.59 -13.61 9.33
CA PHE A 12 -15.56 -13.54 8.24
C PHE A 12 -15.66 -14.87 7.46
N CYS A 13 -15.12 -15.97 8.00
CA CYS A 13 -15.11 -17.30 7.38
C CYS A 13 -14.46 -17.32 5.99
N ILE A 14 -13.44 -16.47 5.77
CA ILE A 14 -12.60 -16.44 4.58
C ILE A 14 -11.26 -17.09 4.95
N ASP A 15 -10.72 -17.91 4.06
CA ASP A 15 -9.44 -18.60 4.27
C ASP A 15 -8.31 -17.60 4.64
N PRO A 16 -7.77 -17.66 5.87
CA PRO A 16 -6.74 -16.73 6.34
C PRO A 16 -5.42 -16.87 5.57
N THR A 17 -5.18 -18.00 4.90
CA THR A 17 -3.97 -18.19 4.08
C THR A 17 -3.96 -17.23 2.88
N THR A 18 -5.14 -16.84 2.39
CA THR A 18 -5.32 -15.91 1.25
C THR A 18 -5.08 -14.44 1.60
N HIS A 19 -4.63 -14.11 2.82
CA HIS A 19 -4.45 -12.74 3.29
C HIS A 19 -3.62 -11.82 2.37
N GLU A 20 -2.70 -12.36 1.58
CA GLU A 20 -1.91 -11.60 0.60
C GLU A 20 -2.75 -11.00 -0.53
N ASP A 21 -3.90 -11.60 -0.83
CA ASP A 21 -4.86 -11.14 -1.83
C ASP A 21 -5.75 -10.00 -1.32
N TYR A 22 -5.60 -9.59 -0.06
CA TYR A 22 -6.44 -8.57 0.58
C TYR A 22 -5.60 -7.40 1.07
N CYS A 23 -6.24 -6.24 1.20
CA CYS A 23 -5.67 -5.05 1.82
C CYS A 23 -6.66 -4.43 2.81
N ILE A 24 -6.13 -3.60 3.71
CA ILE A 24 -6.94 -2.79 4.64
C ILE A 24 -6.91 -1.34 4.16
N GLU A 25 -8.07 -0.72 4.06
CA GLU A 25 -8.25 0.70 3.79
C GLU A 25 -8.92 1.36 5.00
N GLN A 26 -8.40 2.48 5.49
CA GLN A 26 -9.14 3.34 6.42
C GLN A 26 -10.03 4.30 5.61
N LYS A 27 -11.31 4.36 5.96
CA LYS A 27 -12.24 5.32 5.38
C LYS A 27 -12.11 6.63 6.16
N LEU A 28 -11.78 7.71 5.45
CA LEU A 28 -11.75 9.07 5.96
C LEU A 28 -12.87 9.87 5.29
N PRO A 29 -13.30 11.02 5.85
CA PRO A 29 -14.42 11.79 5.31
C PRO A 29 -14.33 12.08 3.80
N ASN A 30 -13.12 12.36 3.29
CA ASN A 30 -12.90 12.80 1.91
C ASN A 30 -12.03 11.86 1.07
N ARG A 31 -11.52 10.76 1.65
CA ARG A 31 -10.57 9.86 0.96
C ARG A 31 -10.50 8.49 1.62
N LYS A 32 -9.81 7.56 0.98
CA LYS A 32 -9.42 6.29 1.59
C LYS A 32 -7.91 6.23 1.74
N LEU A 33 -7.44 5.74 2.87
CA LEU A 33 -6.02 5.53 3.14
C LEU A 33 -5.73 4.03 3.06
N LEU A 34 -4.91 3.62 2.09
CA LEU A 34 -4.43 2.25 1.98
C LEU A 34 -3.36 1.97 3.04
N LEU A 35 -3.58 0.97 3.88
CA LEU A 35 -2.59 0.48 4.83
C LEU A 35 -1.76 -0.62 4.17
N LEU A 36 -0.48 -0.34 3.94
CA LEU A 36 0.44 -1.28 3.28
C LEU A 36 0.76 -2.48 4.19
N ASP A 37 1.00 -3.63 3.57
CA ASP A 37 1.03 -4.95 4.23
C ASP A 37 2.03 -5.05 5.41
N HIS A 38 3.16 -4.35 5.29
CA HIS A 38 4.26 -4.36 6.26
C HIS A 38 4.12 -3.37 7.41
N TYR A 39 3.13 -2.47 7.37
CA TYR A 39 2.97 -1.48 8.43
C TYR A 39 2.21 -2.07 9.61
N ASN A 40 2.59 -1.65 10.81
CA ASN A 40 1.76 -1.88 11.98
C ASN A 40 0.49 -1.02 11.84
N VAL A 41 -0.67 -1.66 11.86
CA VAL A 41 -1.97 -1.01 11.65
C VAL A 41 -2.15 0.13 12.65
N PHE A 42 -1.81 -0.08 13.92
CA PHE A 42 -1.98 0.92 14.98
C PHE A 42 -1.25 2.24 14.68
N TYR A 43 -0.04 2.17 14.15
CA TYR A 43 0.76 3.35 13.82
C TYR A 43 0.45 3.94 12.44
N ALA A 44 -0.21 3.18 11.57
CA ALA A 44 -0.50 3.58 10.20
C ALA A 44 -1.88 4.23 10.02
N LEU A 45 -2.75 4.14 11.02
CA LEU A 45 -4.03 4.84 11.03
C LEU A 45 -3.81 6.34 11.07
N ALA A 46 -4.53 7.07 10.22
CA ALA A 46 -4.63 8.51 10.35
C ALA A 46 -5.35 8.84 11.65
N ARG A 47 -4.79 9.78 12.42
CA ARG A 47 -5.43 10.30 13.63
C ARG A 47 -6.76 10.94 13.25
N GLN A 48 -7.81 10.49 13.90
CA GLN A 48 -9.11 11.13 13.91
C GLN A 48 -9.31 11.76 15.30
N SER A 49 -10.24 12.70 15.41
CA SER A 49 -10.64 13.27 16.70
C SER A 49 -11.15 12.18 17.63
N ASP A 50 -11.04 12.35 18.95
CA ASP A 50 -11.43 11.31 19.92
C ASP A 50 -12.92 10.91 19.84
N ASP A 51 -13.77 11.76 19.24
CA ASP A 51 -15.19 11.51 19.00
C ASP A 51 -15.50 10.80 17.67
N GLU A 52 -14.51 10.58 16.80
CA GLU A 52 -14.71 9.95 15.49
C GLU A 52 -14.40 8.45 15.54
N GLN A 53 -15.36 7.61 15.12
CA GLN A 53 -15.12 6.18 14.97
C GLN A 53 -14.18 5.90 13.79
N VAL A 54 -13.20 5.03 14.02
CA VAL A 54 -12.29 4.55 12.98
C VAL A 54 -12.98 3.46 12.16
N GLU A 55 -13.32 3.78 10.91
CA GLU A 55 -13.86 2.81 9.95
C GLU A 55 -12.74 2.17 9.11
N LEU A 56 -12.66 0.84 9.16
CA LEU A 56 -11.73 0.04 8.34
C LEU A 56 -12.50 -0.83 7.35
N ILE A 57 -11.98 -0.90 6.13
CA ILE A 57 -12.52 -1.68 5.02
C ILE A 57 -11.47 -2.70 4.61
N VAL A 58 -11.85 -3.97 4.56
CA VAL A 58 -11.02 -5.04 3.99
C VAL A 58 -11.46 -5.29 2.56
N ARG A 59 -10.53 -5.23 1.61
CA ARG A 59 -10.83 -5.34 0.19
C ARG A 59 -9.90 -6.36 -0.47
N LYS A 60 -10.45 -7.17 -1.38
CA LYS A 60 -9.64 -8.03 -2.25
C LYS A 60 -8.89 -7.17 -3.27
N LYS A 61 -7.58 -7.30 -3.36
CA LYS A 61 -6.72 -6.65 -4.35
C LYS A 61 -7.23 -7.06 -5.73
N ALA A 62 -7.37 -6.09 -6.64
CA ALA A 62 -7.59 -6.43 -8.03
C ALA A 62 -6.40 -7.27 -8.50
N ARG A 63 -6.66 -8.41 -9.14
CA ARG A 63 -5.63 -9.23 -9.76
C ARG A 63 -5.01 -8.38 -10.87
N GLN A 64 -3.97 -7.61 -10.55
CA GLN A 64 -3.04 -7.16 -11.58
C GLN A 64 -2.54 -8.43 -12.23
N GLU A 65 -2.84 -8.59 -13.51
CA GLU A 65 -2.25 -9.62 -14.36
C GLU A 65 -0.76 -9.66 -14.02
N ARG A 66 -0.26 -10.81 -13.54
CA ARG A 66 1.15 -11.03 -13.17
C ARG A 66 2.05 -11.02 -14.42
N GLU A 67 1.66 -10.31 -15.48
CA GLU A 67 2.23 -10.29 -16.81
C GLU A 67 2.25 -8.87 -17.36
N GLN A 68 2.94 -7.94 -16.69
CA GLN A 68 3.67 -6.82 -17.29
C GLN A 68 4.09 -5.83 -16.20
N THR A 69 5.14 -6.18 -15.46
CA THR A 69 6.13 -5.19 -15.01
C THR A 69 7.42 -5.93 -14.63
N LYS A 70 7.96 -6.67 -15.60
CA LYS A 70 9.42 -6.78 -15.77
C LYS A 70 10.05 -5.44 -16.22
N GLY A 71 9.29 -4.35 -16.20
CA GLY A 71 9.77 -2.98 -16.28
C GLY A 71 9.60 -2.32 -14.93
N TYR A 72 10.45 -2.65 -13.96
CA TYR A 72 10.72 -1.70 -12.89
C TYR A 72 11.29 -0.45 -13.57
N SER A 73 10.47 0.56 -13.83
CA SER A 73 10.97 1.92 -13.94
C SER A 73 11.40 2.33 -12.53
N TYR A 74 12.60 1.89 -12.15
CA TYR A 74 13.33 2.51 -11.07
C TYR A 74 13.45 3.98 -11.44
N LEU A 75 12.78 4.86 -10.70
CA LEU A 75 13.19 6.25 -10.61
C LEU A 75 14.60 6.21 -10.03
N ASN A 76 15.59 6.23 -10.93
CA ASN A 76 16.99 6.24 -10.58
C ASN A 76 17.30 7.66 -10.09
N ILE A 77 16.97 7.92 -8.82
CA ILE A 77 17.37 9.16 -8.16
C ILE A 77 18.84 8.97 -7.81
N SER A 78 19.73 9.32 -8.74
CA SER A 78 21.15 9.45 -8.45
C SER A 78 21.34 10.63 -7.50
N HIS A 79 21.59 10.34 -6.23
CA HIS A 79 22.12 11.32 -5.29
C HIS A 79 23.60 11.55 -5.57
N ASN A 80 23.92 12.32 -6.60
CA ASN A 80 25.22 12.98 -6.67
C ASN A 80 25.15 14.22 -5.78
N ARG A 81 25.43 14.02 -4.48
CA ARG A 81 25.91 15.12 -3.63
C ARG A 81 27.36 15.39 -3.97
N THR A 82 27.55 16.06 -5.09
CA THR A 82 28.73 16.87 -5.30
C THR A 82 28.27 18.21 -5.88
N PRO A 83 29.13 19.23 -5.85
CA PRO A 83 29.00 20.31 -6.80
C PRO A 83 28.74 19.73 -8.20
N SER A 84 27.85 20.41 -8.93
CA SER A 84 27.46 20.18 -10.33
C SER A 84 26.25 19.27 -10.56
N GLY A 85 25.09 19.91 -10.72
CA GLY A 85 24.11 19.56 -11.75
C GLY A 85 23.12 18.43 -11.45
N LEU A 86 21.83 18.74 -11.51
CA LEU A 86 20.80 17.73 -11.79
C LEU A 86 20.46 17.81 -13.28
N SER A 87 21.02 16.88 -14.05
CA SER A 87 20.66 16.67 -15.45
C SER A 87 19.59 15.59 -15.53
N ILE A 88 18.41 15.95 -16.03
CA ILE A 88 17.32 15.00 -16.31
C ILE A 88 17.55 14.48 -17.73
N SER A 89 17.67 13.17 -17.90
CA SER A 89 17.71 12.54 -19.22
C SER A 89 16.74 11.35 -19.22
N SER A 90 15.77 11.39 -20.12
CA SER A 90 14.86 10.28 -20.40
C SER A 90 15.39 9.50 -21.60
N THR A 91 15.74 8.23 -21.40
CA THR A 91 15.94 7.31 -22.52
C THR A 91 14.72 6.44 -22.67
N HIS A 92 14.04 6.58 -23.80
CA HIS A 92 13.00 5.68 -24.29
C HIS A 92 13.69 4.50 -24.96
N SER A 93 13.44 3.26 -24.52
CA SER A 93 13.74 2.07 -25.32
C SER A 93 12.47 1.64 -26.05
N ARG A 94 12.62 1.36 -27.35
CA ARG A 94 11.57 0.94 -28.29
C ARG A 94 10.83 -0.32 -27.87
#